data_AF-A0A1B6JBF6-F1
#
_entry.id   AF-A0A1B6JBF6-F1
#
_cell.length_a   1.000
_cell.length_b   1.000
_cell.length_c   1.000
_cell.angle_alpha   90.00
_cell.angle_beta   90.00
_cell.angle_gamma   90.00
#
_symmetry.space_group_name_H-M   'P 1'
#
loop_
_entity.id
_entity.type
_entity.pdbx_description
1 polymer ?
#
loop_
_entity_poly.entity_id
_entity_poly.type
_entity_poly.pdbx_seq_one_letter_code
_entity_poly.pdbx_strand_id
1 'polypeptide(L)'
;MSFFDTTPTGRLVNRFGKDVNAVDGILAMTIAQALAGILTVISTIGVIVWSTPIFASVILPVGLLYYFVQKMYVASSRQLKRIEAVSRSPIYSHFSETISGVSSIRAYGAETRFMQTLEERVDANTVCLYPTLVA
;
A
#
# COMPACT_ATOMS: atom_id res chain seq x y z
N MET A 1 -15.80 9.00 30.77
CA MET A 1 -16.08 9.76 29.53
C MET A 1 -14.82 10.26 28.84
N SER A 2 -13.78 10.71 29.56
CA SER A 2 -12.49 11.22 29.00
C SER A 2 -11.90 10.48 27.78
N PHE A 3 -11.95 9.14 27.73
CA PHE A 3 -11.47 8.37 26.57
C PHE A 3 -12.25 8.66 25.28
N PHE A 4 -13.57 8.73 25.34
CA PHE A 4 -14.43 9.01 24.18
C PHE A 4 -14.48 10.50 23.82
N ASP A 5 -14.12 11.39 24.75
CA ASP A 5 -13.96 12.82 24.50
C ASP A 5 -12.62 13.14 23.80
N THR A 6 -11.58 12.33 24.03
CA THR A 6 -10.24 12.52 23.45
C THR A 6 -9.99 11.68 22.20
N THR A 7 -10.66 10.53 22.04
CA THR A 7 -10.57 9.72 20.81
C THR A 7 -11.79 9.94 19.92
N PRO A 8 -11.59 10.45 18.69
CA PRO A 8 -12.71 10.61 17.76
C PRO A 8 -13.31 9.24 17.46
N THR A 9 -14.63 9.12 17.59
CA THR A 9 -15.40 7.89 17.36
C THR A 9 -15.11 7.26 16.00
N GLY A 10 -14.84 8.08 14.96
CA GLY A 10 -14.43 7.60 13.63
C GLY A 10 -13.12 6.79 13.62
N ARG A 11 -12.17 7.06 14.53
CA ARG A 11 -10.93 6.27 14.65
C ARG A 11 -11.21 4.87 15.21
N LEU A 12 -12.15 4.76 16.15
CA LEU A 12 -12.59 3.47 16.69
C LEU A 12 -13.31 2.65 15.61
N VAL A 13 -14.23 3.28 14.87
CA VAL A 13 -14.93 2.62 13.75
C VAL A 13 -13.96 2.14 12.67
N ASN A 14 -12.95 2.94 12.30
CA ASN A 14 -11.96 2.52 11.32
C ASN A 14 -11.11 1.34 11.81
N ARG A 15 -10.77 1.29 13.11
CA ARG A 15 -10.06 0.15 13.71
C ARG A 15 -10.90 -1.13 13.70
N PHE A 16 -12.13 -1.07 14.22
CA PHE A 16 -12.99 -2.26 14.31
C PHE A 16 -13.56 -2.72 12.97
N GLY A 17 -13.66 -1.83 11.97
CA GLY A 17 -14.07 -2.19 10.62
C GLY A 17 -12.90 -2.56 9.73
N LYS A 18 -12.11 -1.56 9.32
CA LYS A 18 -11.10 -1.70 8.27
C LYS A 18 -9.86 -2.46 8.74
N ASP A 19 -9.36 -2.17 9.94
CA ASP A 19 -8.12 -2.80 10.42
C ASP A 19 -8.36 -4.27 10.80
N VAL A 20 -9.49 -4.60 11.45
CA VAL A 20 -9.90 -6.00 11.71
C VAL A 20 -10.05 -6.79 10.41
N ASN A 21 -10.76 -6.24 9.42
CA ASN A 21 -10.90 -6.90 8.11
C ASN A 21 -9.56 -7.12 7.40
N ALA A 22 -8.61 -6.19 7.54
CA ALA A 22 -7.27 -6.35 6.99
C ALA A 22 -6.48 -7.50 7.67
N VAL A 23 -6.65 -7.67 8.98
CA VAL A 23 -6.04 -8.77 9.75
C VAL A 23 -6.66 -10.11 9.37
N ASP A 24 -7.99 -10.18 9.30
CA ASP A 24 -8.71 -11.44 9.07
C ASP A 24 -8.58 -11.93 7.62
N GLY A 25 -8.68 -11.03 6.64
CA GLY A 25 -8.64 -11.41 5.23
C GLY A 25 -7.25 -11.39 4.62
N ILE A 26 -6.60 -10.22 4.62
CA ILE A 26 -5.41 -9.98 3.79
C ILE A 26 -4.14 -10.48 4.47
N LEU A 27 -3.99 -10.21 5.78
CA LEU A 27 -2.76 -10.51 6.50
C LEU A 27 -2.51 -12.02 6.59
N ALA A 28 -3.53 -12.79 6.96
CA ALA A 28 -3.43 -14.25 7.05
C ALA A 28 -3.01 -14.88 5.71
N MET A 29 -3.64 -14.48 4.61
CA MET A 29 -3.29 -14.96 3.27
C MET A 29 -1.85 -14.57 2.88
N THR A 30 -1.45 -13.32 3.15
CA THR A 30 -0.11 -12.83 2.81
C THR A 30 0.98 -13.57 3.60
N ILE A 31 0.73 -13.87 4.88
CA ILE A 31 1.66 -14.65 5.71
C ILE A 31 1.78 -16.08 5.20
N ALA A 32 0.65 -16.72 4.86
CA ALA A 32 0.67 -18.08 4.31
C ALA A 32 1.46 -18.16 3.00
N GLN A 33 1.25 -17.21 2.08
CA GLN A 33 2.02 -17.11 0.83
C GLN A 33 3.51 -16.86 1.08
N ALA A 34 3.86 -15.98 2.03
CA ALA A 34 5.24 -15.70 2.39
C ALA A 34 5.94 -16.94 2.96
N LEU A 35 5.28 -17.67 3.87
CA LEU A 35 5.82 -18.92 4.43
C LEU A 35 6.00 -19.99 3.36
N ALA A 36 4.99 -20.18 2.49
CA ALA A 36 5.09 -21.11 1.38
C ALA A 36 6.27 -20.76 0.47
N GLY A 37 6.42 -19.49 0.08
CA GLY A 37 7.52 -19.02 -0.74
C GLY A 37 8.90 -19.25 -0.10
N ILE A 38 9.05 -18.95 1.20
CA ILE A 38 10.30 -19.20 1.94
C ILE A 38 10.64 -20.68 1.95
N LEU A 39 9.66 -21.55 2.25
CA LEU A 39 9.86 -23.00 2.27
C LEU A 39 10.22 -23.54 0.88
N THR A 40 9.58 -23.04 -0.18
CA THR A 40 9.92 -23.40 -1.56
C THR A 40 11.37 -23.04 -1.88
N VAL A 41 11.81 -21.82 -1.59
CA VAL A 41 13.20 -21.38 -1.84
C VAL A 41 14.21 -22.24 -1.08
N ILE A 42 13.96 -22.50 0.22
CA ILE A 42 14.83 -23.35 1.03
C ILE A 42 14.91 -24.77 0.45
N SER A 43 13.77 -25.35 0.08
CA SER A 43 13.71 -26.67 -0.52
C SER A 43 14.47 -26.75 -1.84
N THR A 44 14.26 -25.78 -2.75
CA THR A 44 14.96 -25.71 -4.03
C THR A 44 16.47 -25.57 -3.84
N ILE A 45 16.93 -24.69 -2.95
CA ILE A 45 18.36 -24.55 -2.64
C ILE A 45 18.91 -25.86 -2.06
N GLY A 46 18.19 -26.51 -1.14
CA GLY A 46 18.58 -27.78 -0.55
C GLY A 46 18.79 -28.88 -1.58
N VAL A 47 17.85 -29.02 -2.54
CA VAL A 47 17.95 -29.99 -3.64
C VAL A 47 19.15 -29.70 -4.54
N ILE A 48 19.38 -28.43 -4.90
CA ILE A 48 20.52 -28.03 -5.74
C ILE A 48 21.84 -28.34 -5.06
N VAL A 49 21.99 -28.01 -3.78
CA VAL A 49 23.22 -28.25 -3.03
C VAL A 49 23.47 -29.75 -2.84
N TRP A 50 22.42 -30.55 -2.60
CA TRP A 50 22.53 -32.01 -2.53
C TRP A 50 22.97 -32.62 -3.87
N SER A 51 22.40 -32.15 -4.99
CA SER A 51 22.72 -32.66 -6.32
C SER A 51 24.08 -32.19 -6.83
N THR A 52 24.50 -30.96 -6.52
CA THR A 52 25.76 -30.38 -7.00
C THR A 52 26.37 -29.47 -5.92
N PRO A 53 27.19 -30.02 -5.00
CA PRO A 53 27.72 -29.27 -3.85
C PRO A 53 28.56 -28.05 -4.23
N ILE A 54 29.26 -28.11 -5.37
CA ILE A 54 30.11 -27.01 -5.88
C ILE A 54 29.28 -25.75 -6.16
N PHE A 55 28.01 -25.90 -6.53
CA PHE A 55 27.11 -24.79 -6.83
C PHE A 55 26.76 -23.92 -5.61
N ALA A 56 26.95 -24.44 -4.40
CA ALA A 56 26.79 -23.68 -3.16
C ALA A 56 27.69 -22.44 -3.10
N SER A 57 28.88 -22.51 -3.71
CA SER A 57 29.82 -21.39 -3.77
C SER A 57 29.29 -20.20 -4.59
N VAL A 58 28.43 -20.46 -5.59
CA VAL A 58 27.81 -19.45 -6.46
C VAL A 58 26.56 -18.85 -5.82
N ILE A 59 25.84 -19.63 -5.03
CA ILE A 59 24.64 -19.17 -4.32
C ILE A 59 24.98 -18.05 -3.32
N LEU A 60 26.14 -18.11 -2.68
CA LEU A 60 26.60 -17.13 -1.69
C LEU A 60 26.73 -15.69 -2.24
N PRO A 61 27.49 -15.43 -3.33
CA PRO A 61 27.58 -14.09 -3.91
C PRO A 61 26.26 -13.62 -4.53
N VAL A 62 25.47 -14.52 -5.13
CA VAL A 62 24.14 -14.19 -5.67
C VAL A 62 23.17 -13.80 -4.55
N GLY A 63 23.16 -14.53 -3.44
CA GLY A 63 22.34 -14.22 -2.27
C GLY A 63 22.71 -12.88 -1.64
N LEU A 64 24.00 -12.56 -1.58
CA LEU A 64 24.47 -11.25 -1.12
C LEU A 64 23.98 -10.12 -2.03
N LEU A 65 24.09 -10.28 -3.35
CA LEU A 65 23.59 -9.31 -4.32
C LEU A 65 22.07 -9.14 -4.20
N TYR A 66 21.33 -10.25 -4.07
CA TYR A 66 19.89 -10.23 -3.86
C TYR A 66 19.51 -9.48 -2.58
N TYR A 67 20.25 -9.67 -1.48
CA TYR A 67 20.03 -8.95 -0.23
C TYR A 67 20.18 -7.42 -0.39
N PHE A 68 21.22 -6.96 -1.10
CA PHE A 68 21.40 -5.53 -1.38
C PHE A 68 20.26 -4.95 -2.21
N VAL A 69 19.88 -5.65 -3.29
CA VAL A 69 18.76 -5.22 -4.15
C VAL A 69 17.45 -5.21 -3.37
N GLN A 70 17.17 -6.25 -2.59
CA GLN A 70 15.97 -6.36 -1.76
C GLN A 70 15.89 -5.22 -0.74
N LYS A 71 17.00 -4.87 -0.09
CA LYS A 71 17.05 -3.77 0.88
C LYS A 71 16.69 -2.43 0.23
N MET A 72 17.23 -2.15 -0.95
CA MET A 72 16.90 -0.93 -1.71
C MET A 72 15.45 -0.93 -2.18
N TYR A 73 15.00 -2.05 -2.75
CA TYR A 73 13.64 -2.21 -3.24
C TYR A 73 12.60 -2.00 -2.14
N VAL A 74 12.74 -2.68 -0.99
CA VAL A 74 11.80 -2.56 0.13
C VAL A 74 11.75 -1.12 0.67
N ALA A 75 12.89 -0.43 0.74
CA ALA A 75 12.92 0.97 1.17
C ALA A 75 12.13 1.86 0.21
N SER A 76 12.37 1.74 -1.10
CA SER A 76 11.70 2.52 -2.14
C SER A 76 10.21 2.19 -2.25
N SER A 77 9.83 0.92 -2.31
CA SER A 77 8.42 0.49 -2.40
C SER A 77 7.61 0.94 -1.20
N ARG A 78 8.18 0.92 0.02
CA ARG A 78 7.50 1.45 1.22
C ARG A 78 7.24 2.95 1.11
N GLN A 79 8.19 3.72 0.58
CA GLN A 79 8.00 5.16 0.40
C GLN A 79 6.95 5.45 -0.68
N LEU A 80 7.00 4.76 -1.82
CA LEU A 80 5.98 4.85 -2.87
C LEU A 80 4.58 4.55 -2.32
N LYS A 81 4.41 3.45 -1.59
CA LYS A 81 3.13 3.07 -0.99
C LYS A 81 2.64 4.09 0.05
N ARG A 82 3.57 4.76 0.76
CA ARG A 82 3.23 5.87 1.67
C ARG A 82 2.75 7.11 0.90
N ILE A 83 3.44 7.47 -0.18
CA ILE A 83 3.06 8.60 -1.03
C ILE A 83 1.68 8.36 -1.63
N GLU A 84 1.43 7.16 -2.18
CA GLU A 84 0.12 6.75 -2.70
C GLU A 84 -0.99 6.86 -1.65
N ALA A 85 -0.73 6.40 -0.42
CA ALA A 85 -1.71 6.49 0.66
C ALA A 85 -2.03 7.94 1.05
N VAL A 86 -1.03 8.83 1.02
CA VAL A 86 -1.17 10.25 1.34
C VAL A 86 -1.85 11.02 0.20
N SER A 87 -1.53 10.74 -1.06
CA SER A 87 -2.15 11.40 -2.23
C SER A 87 -3.62 11.06 -2.41
N ARG A 88 -4.08 9.93 -1.85
CA ARG A 88 -5.47 9.49 -1.94
C ARG A 88 -6.42 10.21 -0.99
N SER A 89 -5.96 10.65 0.19
CA SER A 89 -6.85 11.26 1.20
C SER A 89 -7.50 12.60 0.77
N PRO A 90 -6.80 13.52 0.07
CA PRO A 90 -7.39 14.78 -0.37
C PRO A 90 -8.53 14.60 -1.40
N ILE A 91 -8.54 13.50 -2.15
CA ILE A 91 -9.62 13.15 -3.08
C ILE A 91 -10.90 12.87 -2.29
N TYR A 92 -10.82 11.99 -1.29
CA TYR A 92 -11.98 11.65 -0.45
C TYR A 92 -12.48 12.85 0.35
N SER A 93 -11.59 13.68 0.90
CA SER A 93 -11.98 14.90 1.61
C SER A 93 -12.68 15.90 0.69
N HIS A 94 -12.15 16.16 -0.51
CA HIS A 94 -12.78 17.06 -1.48
C HIS A 94 -14.15 16.55 -1.93
N PHE A 95 -14.27 15.24 -2.15
CA PHE A 95 -15.53 14.61 -2.52
C PHE A 95 -16.58 14.74 -1.41
N SER A 96 -16.19 14.52 -0.15
CA SER A 96 -17.06 14.72 1.01
C SER A 96 -17.52 16.17 1.16
N GLU A 97 -16.63 17.14 0.91
CA GLU A 97 -16.93 18.58 0.94
C GLU A 97 -17.90 18.95 -0.18
N THR A 98 -17.68 18.42 -1.39
CA THR A 98 -18.53 18.65 -2.56
C THR A 98 -19.95 18.13 -2.34
N ILE A 99 -20.10 16.91 -1.78
CA ILE A 99 -21.42 16.35 -1.45
C ILE A 99 -22.13 17.20 -0.41
N SER A 100 -21.42 17.61 0.64
CA SER A 100 -22.01 18.39 1.74
C SER A 100 -22.42 19.80 1.29
N GLY A 101 -21.68 20.41 0.34
CA GLY A 101 -21.91 21.76 -0.16
C GLY A 101 -22.57 21.86 -1.53
N VAL A 102 -23.15 20.77 -2.04
CA VAL A 102 -23.60 20.67 -3.45
C VAL A 102 -24.62 21.75 -3.83
N SER A 103 -25.52 22.12 -2.91
CA SER A 103 -26.53 23.17 -3.14
C SER A 103 -25.89 24.54 -3.35
N SER A 104 -24.90 24.89 -2.53
CA SER A 104 -24.15 26.14 -2.65
C SER A 104 -23.33 26.19 -3.93
N ILE A 105 -22.62 25.11 -4.26
CA ILE A 105 -21.78 25.04 -5.48
C ILE A 105 -22.64 25.27 -6.73
N ARG A 106 -23.82 24.65 -6.79
CA ARG A 106 -24.80 24.83 -7.87
C ARG A 106 -25.36 26.24 -7.91
N ALA A 107 -25.72 26.80 -6.76
CA ALA A 107 -26.26 28.16 -6.66
C ALA A 107 -25.28 29.22 -7.18
N TYR A 108 -23.97 29.01 -6.99
CA TYR A 108 -22.92 29.91 -7.48
C TYR A 108 -22.37 29.54 -8.88
N GLY A 109 -22.85 28.47 -9.50
CA GLY A 109 -22.33 28.00 -10.81
C GLY A 109 -20.86 27.59 -10.78
N ALA A 110 -20.32 27.20 -9.62
CA ALA A 110 -18.89 26.92 -9.43
C ALA A 110 -18.48 25.47 -9.76
N GLU A 111 -19.34 24.71 -10.43
CA GLU A 111 -19.17 23.28 -10.70
C GLU A 111 -17.86 22.97 -11.44
N THR A 112 -17.55 23.73 -12.50
CA THR A 112 -16.34 23.53 -13.32
C THR A 112 -15.06 23.68 -12.50
N ARG A 113 -15.02 24.65 -11.58
CA ARG A 113 -13.85 24.88 -10.72
C ARG A 113 -13.62 23.72 -9.75
N PHE A 114 -14.70 23.21 -9.15
CA PHE A 114 -14.63 22.04 -8.28
C PHE A 114 -14.25 20.77 -9.06
N MET A 115 -14.73 20.62 -10.28
CA MET A 115 -14.35 19.50 -11.16
C MET A 115 -12.85 19.54 -11.49
N GLN A 116 -12.33 20.67 -11.95
CA GLN A 116 -10.90 20.83 -12.25
C GLN A 116 -10.03 20.52 -11.02
N THR A 117 -10.42 21.00 -9.85
CA THR A 117 -9.70 20.72 -8.59
C THR A 117 -9.71 19.23 -8.25
N LEU A 118 -10.79 18.51 -8.56
CA LEU A 118 -10.87 17.07 -8.35
C LEU A 118 -9.97 16.32 -9.35
N GLU A 119 -10.02 16.69 -10.63
CA GLU A 119 -9.18 16.12 -11.69
C GLU A 119 -7.69 16.27 -11.35
N GLU A 120 -7.24 17.46 -10.94
CA GLU A 120 -5.85 17.69 -10.52
C GLU A 120 -5.41 16.76 -9.38
N ARG A 121 -6.29 16.52 -8.39
CA ARG A 121 -6.00 15.63 -7.25
C ARG A 121 -5.97 14.15 -7.68
N VAL A 122 -6.84 13.77 -8.60
CA VAL A 122 -6.88 12.42 -9.17
C VAL A 122 -5.64 12.16 -10.02
N ASP A 123 -5.23 13.12 -10.84
CA ASP A 123 -4.01 13.03 -11.66
C ASP A 123 -2.76 12.92 -10.78
N ALA A 124 -2.65 13.74 -9.73
CA ALA A 124 -1.55 13.66 -8.78
C ALA A 124 -1.45 12.27 -8.12
N ASN A 125 -2.59 11.67 -7.77
CA ASN A 125 -2.63 10.31 -7.21
C ASN A 125 -2.31 9.24 -8.28
N THR A 126 -2.74 9.43 -9.52
CA THR A 126 -2.50 8.49 -10.62
C THR A 126 -1.01 8.43 -10.99
N VAL A 127 -0.32 9.58 -11.00
CA VAL A 127 1.15 9.64 -11.19
C VAL A 127 1.87 8.86 -10.09
N CYS A 128 1.41 8.95 -8.84
CA CYS A 128 1.99 8.19 -7.72
C CYS A 128 1.72 6.68 -7.81
N LEU A 129 0.61 6.28 -8.45
CA LEU A 129 0.20 4.88 -8.61
C LEU A 129 0.88 4.20 -9.81
N TYR A 130 1.32 4.96 -10.81
CA TYR A 130 1.88 4.43 -12.06
C TYR A 130 3.01 3.40 -11.87
N PRO A 131 3.98 3.60 -10.97
CA PRO A 131 5.04 2.61 -10.73
C PRO A 131 4.52 1.27 -10.18
N THR A 132 3.37 1.27 -9.51
CA THR A 132 2.75 0.07 -8.94
C THR A 132 1.90 -0.69 -9.96
N LEU A 133 1.39 -0.01 -10.99
CA LEU A 133 0.56 -0.62 -12.05
C LEU A 133 1.37 -1.29 -13.16
N VAL A 134 2.61 -0.85 -13.36
CA VAL A 134 3.50 -1.35 -14.43
C VAL A 134 4.44 -2.45 -13.95
N ALA A 135 4.58 -2.63 -12.62
CA ALA A 135 5.40 -3.67 -11.98
C ALA A 135 4.64 -5.00 -11.84
#